data_AF-M2MP18-F1
#
_entry.id   AF-M2MP18-F1
#
_cell.length_a   1.000
_cell.length_b   1.000
_cell.length_c   1.000
_cell.angle_alpha   90.00
_cell.angle_beta   90.00
_cell.angle_gamma   90.00
#
_symmetry.space_group_name_H-M   'P 1'
#
loop_
_entity.id
_entity.type
_entity.pdbx_description
1 polymer ?
#
loop_
_entity_poly.entity_id
_entity_poly.type
_entity_poly.pdbx_seq_one_letter_code
_entity_poly.pdbx_strand_id
1 'polypeptide(L)'
;MLSSGAVVVIVAHLIKFHSQYGSIYEWQAFGVVRVRINSDAIANDLLVQQGKLYNDEPDLPAALGMKAHYFLPLMGDVKFPTHRISIMGMMRASRLQGFYDHPAKETGHTLRKLLEQPSEHWLHNLIAHCARSAALCAWGSPKAADTLIEVNPPPLKTLSPGGPLPNQMTFLDRLPFLMSPWKQAEAKRSEELLPMLPFRKLGPTP
;
A
#
# COMPACT_ATOMS: atom_id res chain seq x y z
N MET A 1 -3.72 1.62 -14.54
CA MET A 1 -2.57 1.10 -15.30
C MET A 1 -1.85 2.29 -15.91
N LEU A 2 -0.69 2.68 -15.38
CA LEU A 2 0.21 3.58 -16.10
C LEU A 2 0.63 2.82 -17.36
N SER A 3 0.30 3.35 -18.54
CA SER A 3 0.74 2.82 -19.83
C SER A 3 2.24 2.52 -19.78
N SER A 4 2.66 1.36 -20.30
CA SER A 4 4.05 0.89 -20.29
C SER A 4 5.05 1.97 -20.78
N GLY A 5 4.62 2.86 -21.67
CA GLY A 5 5.42 4.00 -22.13
C GLY A 5 5.69 5.08 -21.05
N ALA A 6 4.74 5.34 -20.15
CA ALA A 6 4.93 6.34 -19.10
C ALA A 6 5.98 5.90 -18.06
N VAL A 7 6.03 4.61 -17.73
CA VAL A 7 7.02 4.07 -16.78
C VAL A 7 8.44 4.15 -17.35
N VAL A 8 8.61 3.78 -18.63
CA VAL A 8 9.91 3.87 -19.31
C VAL A 8 10.42 5.30 -19.40
N VAL A 9 9.52 6.25 -19.72
CA VAL A 9 9.88 7.68 -19.78
C VAL A 9 10.29 8.22 -18.41
N ILE A 10 9.58 7.87 -17.33
CA ILE A 10 9.91 8.33 -15.97
C ILE A 10 11.28 7.78 -15.54
N VAL A 11 11.54 6.48 -15.75
CA VAL A 11 12.84 5.87 -15.38
C VAL A 11 13.99 6.51 -16.15
N ALA A 12 13.81 6.77 -17.45
CA ALA A 12 14.82 7.45 -18.27
C ALA A 12 15.13 8.88 -17.76
N HIS A 13 14.11 9.63 -17.32
CA HIS A 13 14.32 10.96 -16.74
C HIS A 13 15.05 10.91 -15.40
N LEU A 14 14.73 9.92 -14.55
CA LEU A 14 15.39 9.76 -13.25
C LEU A 14 16.88 9.43 -13.40
N ILE A 15 17.24 8.61 -14.39
CA ILE A 15 18.64 8.30 -14.72
C ILE A 15 19.35 9.57 -15.21
N LYS A 16 18.71 10.35 -16.09
CA LYS A 16 19.29 11.60 -16.59
C LYS A 16 19.58 12.59 -15.45
N PHE A 17 18.65 12.75 -14.51
CA PHE A 17 18.86 13.62 -13.36
C PHE A 17 19.91 13.09 -12.39
N HIS A 18 20.03 11.78 -12.23
CA HIS A 18 21.12 11.20 -11.46
C HIS A 18 22.49 11.57 -12.05
N SER A 19 22.64 11.47 -13.38
CA SER A 19 23.89 11.86 -14.05
C SER A 19 24.22 13.35 -13.94
N GLN A 20 23.20 14.21 -13.83
CA GLN A 20 23.38 15.68 -13.78
C GLN A 20 23.59 16.22 -12.36
N TYR A 21 22.84 15.71 -11.39
CA TYR A 21 22.77 16.26 -10.03
C TYR A 21 23.38 15.34 -8.97
N GLY A 22 23.82 14.14 -9.36
CA GLY A 22 24.47 13.18 -8.47
C GLY A 22 23.52 12.18 -7.81
N SER A 23 24.05 11.50 -6.78
CA SER A 23 23.39 10.39 -6.08
C SER A 23 22.30 10.82 -5.08
N ILE A 24 22.33 12.07 -4.63
CA ILE A 24 21.31 12.69 -3.79
C ILE A 24 21.04 14.09 -4.31
N TYR A 25 19.76 14.41 -4.52
CA TYR A 25 19.35 15.75 -4.92
C TYR A 25 17.96 16.09 -4.40
N GLU A 26 17.74 17.38 -4.21
CA GLU A 26 16.45 17.95 -3.87
C GLU A 26 15.71 18.37 -5.13
N TRP A 27 14.39 18.19 -5.13
CA TRP A 27 13.52 18.80 -6.14
C TRP A 27 12.23 19.31 -5.49
N GLN A 28 11.83 20.51 -5.87
CA GLN A 28 10.60 21.13 -5.42
C GLN A 28 9.55 20.99 -6.52
N ALA A 29 8.46 20.29 -6.21
CA ALA A 29 7.33 20.14 -7.12
C ALA A 29 6.02 20.38 -6.37
N PHE A 30 5.19 21.26 -6.91
CA PHE A 30 3.85 21.58 -6.40
C PHE A 30 3.83 22.01 -4.92
N GLY A 31 4.83 22.80 -4.53
CA GLY A 31 4.95 23.33 -3.16
C GLY A 31 5.51 22.33 -2.14
N VAL A 32 5.89 21.13 -2.56
CA VAL A 32 6.51 20.12 -1.70
C VAL A 32 7.95 19.89 -2.16
N VAL A 33 8.87 20.11 -1.24
CA VAL A 33 10.28 19.73 -1.39
C VAL A 33 10.40 18.23 -1.13
N ARG A 34 11.02 17.52 -2.06
CA ARG A 34 11.31 16.09 -1.92
C ARG A 34 12.80 15.88 -2.12
N VAL A 35 13.36 14.94 -1.37
CA VAL A 35 14.75 14.49 -1.55
C VAL A 35 14.73 13.16 -2.27
N ARG A 36 15.50 13.04 -3.35
CA ARG A 36 15.67 11.81 -4.12
C ARG A 36 17.01 11.18 -3.75
N ILE A 37 16.97 9.90 -3.45
CA ILE A 37 18.16 9.07 -3.19
C ILE A 37 18.23 8.03 -4.30
N ASN A 38 19.36 7.99 -5.01
CA ASN A 38 19.62 7.06 -6.11
C ASN A 38 20.85 6.17 -5.87
N SER A 39 21.44 6.19 -4.66
CA SER A 39 22.57 5.35 -4.28
C SER A 39 22.20 4.43 -3.13
N ASP A 40 22.52 3.14 -3.27
CA ASP A 40 22.28 2.13 -2.24
C ASP A 40 23.05 2.41 -0.95
N ALA A 41 24.27 2.95 -1.05
CA ALA A 41 25.09 3.29 0.11
C ALA A 41 24.43 4.39 0.95
N ILE A 42 23.93 5.44 0.29
CA ILE A 42 23.21 6.53 0.95
C ILE A 42 21.87 6.04 1.50
N ALA A 43 21.13 5.21 0.74
CA ALA A 43 19.88 4.63 1.21
C ALA A 43 20.09 3.74 2.45
N ASN A 44 21.18 2.96 2.50
CA ASN A 44 21.52 2.15 3.67
C ASN A 44 21.86 3.02 4.89
N ASP A 45 22.67 4.07 4.71
CA ASP A 45 22.99 5.00 5.79
C ASP A 45 21.71 5.64 6.36
N LEU A 46 20.85 6.19 5.49
CA LEU A 46 19.64 6.89 5.92
C LEU A 46 18.57 5.96 6.51
N LEU A 47 18.29 4.82 5.86
CA LEU A 47 17.16 3.95 6.24
C LEU A 47 17.53 2.88 7.28
N VAL A 48 18.80 2.49 7.38
CA VAL A 48 19.26 1.45 8.32
C VAL A 48 19.99 2.08 9.50
N GLN A 49 21.04 2.86 9.25
CA GLN A 49 21.86 3.42 10.33
C GLN A 49 21.13 4.57 11.03
N GLN A 50 20.52 5.45 10.25
CA GLN A 50 19.74 6.61 10.72
C GLN A 50 18.23 6.35 10.67
N GLY A 51 17.80 5.09 10.62
CA GLY A 51 16.39 4.73 10.41
C GLY A 51 15.43 5.33 11.43
N LYS A 52 15.88 5.66 12.65
CA LYS A 52 15.05 6.35 13.65
C LYS A 52 14.69 7.80 13.30
N LEU A 53 15.46 8.45 12.42
CA LEU A 53 15.23 9.82 11.97
C LEU A 53 14.38 9.88 10.70
N TYR A 54 14.40 8.82 9.89
CA TYR A 54 13.78 8.78 8.55
C TYR A 54 12.74 7.67 8.39
N ASN A 55 12.15 7.18 9.48
CA ASN A 55 11.09 6.15 9.46
C ASN A 55 9.66 6.71 9.43
N ASP A 56 9.50 8.03 9.38
CA ASP A 56 8.18 8.64 9.32
C ASP A 56 7.60 8.57 7.90
N GLU A 57 6.30 8.32 7.82
CA GLU A 57 5.55 8.28 6.56
C GLU A 57 5.09 9.68 6.16
N PRO A 58 5.12 10.03 4.86
CA PRO A 58 4.64 11.32 4.39
C PRO A 58 3.13 11.46 4.59
N ASP A 59 2.69 12.69 4.84
CA ASP A 59 1.27 12.97 4.93
C ASP A 59 0.58 12.80 3.57
N LEU A 60 -0.36 11.85 3.51
CA LEU A 60 -1.24 11.61 2.36
C LEU A 60 -2.63 12.21 2.62
N PRO A 61 -2.95 13.41 2.12
CA PRO A 61 -4.21 14.09 2.43
C PRO A 61 -5.43 13.34 1.89
N ALA A 62 -5.29 12.65 0.75
CA ALA A 62 -6.39 11.89 0.17
C ALA A 62 -6.68 10.56 0.89
N ALA A 63 -5.81 10.12 1.80
CA ALA A 63 -5.97 8.90 2.60
C ALA A 63 -6.70 9.16 3.94
N LEU A 64 -7.63 10.11 3.95
CA LEU A 64 -8.33 10.58 5.14
C LEU A 64 -9.12 9.43 5.78
N GLY A 65 -8.70 8.98 6.96
CA GLY A 65 -9.30 7.84 7.68
C GLY A 65 -8.56 6.50 7.52
N MET A 66 -7.65 6.36 6.54
CA MET A 66 -6.76 5.19 6.46
C MET A 66 -5.55 5.28 7.40
N LYS A 67 -5.16 6.51 7.77
CA LYS A 67 -4.17 6.74 8.85
C LYS A 67 -4.68 6.41 10.25
N ALA A 68 -5.96 6.03 10.39
CA ALA A 68 -6.48 5.56 11.66
C ALA A 68 -5.67 4.34 12.14
N HIS A 69 -5.68 4.07 13.45
CA HIS A 69 -4.86 3.08 14.17
C HIS A 69 -4.93 1.61 13.67
N TYR A 70 -5.59 1.35 12.54
CA TYR A 70 -5.85 0.04 11.97
C TYR A 70 -4.95 -0.30 10.76
N PHE A 71 -4.26 0.68 10.15
CA PHE A 71 -3.37 0.43 9.01
C PHE A 71 -1.92 0.72 9.35
N LEU A 72 -1.21 -0.35 9.75
CA LEU A 72 0.19 -0.26 10.22
C LEU A 72 1.13 0.49 9.26
N PRO A 73 1.08 0.29 7.92
CA PRO A 73 2.02 0.94 7.01
C PRO A 73 1.89 2.47 6.92
N LEU A 74 0.80 3.06 7.43
CA LEU A 74 0.60 4.52 7.44
C LEU A 74 0.50 5.07 8.87
N MET A 75 0.83 4.24 9.85
CA MET A 75 0.71 4.60 11.26
C MET A 75 1.95 5.40 11.68
N GLY A 76 1.82 6.73 11.69
CA GLY A 76 2.83 7.66 12.23
C GLY A 76 2.66 7.95 13.74
N ASP A 77 2.18 6.98 14.52
CA ASP A 77 1.87 7.14 15.94
C ASP A 77 2.95 6.52 16.84
N VAL A 78 3.07 6.98 18.09
CA VAL A 78 4.04 6.48 19.10
C VAL A 78 3.91 4.97 19.37
N LYS A 79 2.75 4.38 19.06
CA LYS A 79 2.50 2.93 19.22
C LYS A 79 3.01 2.09 18.05
N PHE A 80 3.40 2.70 16.93
CA PHE A 80 3.85 1.99 15.74
C PHE A 80 4.97 0.97 16.01
N PRO A 81 6.04 1.28 16.78
CA PRO A 81 7.10 0.32 17.07
C PRO A 81 6.58 -0.94 17.77
N THR A 82 5.67 -0.78 18.72
CA THR A 82 5.05 -1.89 19.46
C THR A 82 4.21 -2.75 18.52
N HIS A 83 3.31 -2.15 17.74
CA HIS A 83 2.49 -2.90 16.78
C HIS A 83 3.32 -3.63 15.73
N ARG A 84 4.37 -2.98 15.20
CA ARG A 84 5.31 -3.59 14.27
C ARG A 84 6.00 -4.81 14.89
N ILE A 85 6.52 -4.69 16.11
CA ILE A 85 7.18 -5.81 16.80
C ILE A 85 6.21 -6.96 17.02
N SER A 86 4.98 -6.67 17.47
CA SER A 86 3.95 -7.70 17.68
C SER A 86 3.62 -8.46 16.39
N ILE A 87 3.36 -7.74 15.30
CA ILE A 87 3.03 -8.35 14.00
C ILE A 87 4.21 -9.14 13.44
N MET A 88 5.42 -8.58 13.48
CA MET A 88 6.63 -9.28 13.04
C MET A 88 6.90 -10.53 13.88
N GLY A 89 6.64 -10.49 15.18
CA GLY A 89 6.72 -11.66 16.08
C GLY A 89 5.77 -12.77 15.66
N MET A 90 4.49 -12.43 15.40
CA MET A 90 3.49 -13.39 14.91
C MET A 90 3.90 -14.00 13.55
N MET A 91 4.37 -13.18 12.60
CA MET A 91 4.82 -13.66 11.30
C MET A 91 6.04 -14.59 11.40
N ARG A 92 7.00 -14.30 12.29
CA ARG A 92 8.16 -15.16 12.53
C ARG A 92 7.76 -16.52 13.13
N ALA A 93 6.87 -16.51 14.12
CA ALA A 93 6.36 -17.75 14.71
C ALA A 93 5.62 -18.61 13.67
N SER A 94 4.77 -17.98 12.85
CA SER A 94 4.06 -18.67 11.76
C SER A 94 5.01 -19.25 10.70
N ARG A 95 6.09 -18.53 10.36
CA ARG A 95 7.13 -19.02 9.45
C ARG A 95 7.82 -20.29 9.96
N LEU A 96 8.11 -20.39 11.26
CA LEU A 96 8.73 -21.58 11.85
C LEU A 96 7.83 -22.82 11.72
N GLN A 97 6.52 -22.63 11.67
CA GLN A 97 5.53 -23.69 11.42
C GLN A 97 5.20 -23.86 9.93
N GLY A 98 5.99 -23.27 9.03
CA GLY A 98 5.84 -23.41 7.58
C GLY A 98 4.56 -22.80 7.01
N PHE A 99 3.90 -21.86 7.72
CA PHE A 99 2.59 -21.31 7.32
C PHE A 99 1.56 -22.41 6.95
N TYR A 100 1.65 -23.58 7.58
CA TYR A 100 0.83 -24.77 7.27
C TYR A 100 0.81 -25.18 5.78
N ASP A 101 1.86 -24.81 5.03
CA ASP A 101 1.99 -24.97 3.59
C ASP A 101 0.83 -24.35 2.78
N HIS A 102 0.15 -23.34 3.32
CA HIS A 102 -1.01 -22.71 2.69
C HIS A 102 -0.73 -22.21 1.26
N PRO A 103 0.37 -21.47 0.99
CA PRO A 103 0.68 -21.02 -0.37
C PRO A 103 0.89 -22.18 -1.34
N ALA A 104 1.62 -23.23 -0.91
CA ALA A 104 1.90 -24.40 -1.74
C ALA A 104 0.62 -25.17 -2.11
N LYS A 105 -0.33 -25.30 -1.16
CA LYS A 105 -1.64 -25.91 -1.41
C LYS A 105 -2.46 -25.11 -2.42
N GLU A 106 -2.39 -23.79 -2.39
CA GLU A 106 -3.12 -22.91 -3.31
C GLU A 106 -2.51 -22.89 -4.74
N THR A 107 -1.22 -23.21 -4.88
CA THR A 107 -0.53 -23.30 -6.18
C THR A 107 -1.20 -24.29 -7.12
N GLY A 108 -1.56 -25.49 -6.64
CA GLY A 108 -2.22 -26.50 -7.50
C GLY A 108 -3.56 -26.03 -8.06
N HIS A 109 -4.36 -25.36 -7.22
CA HIS A 109 -5.63 -24.75 -7.63
C HIS A 109 -5.41 -23.64 -8.68
N THR A 110 -4.36 -22.83 -8.51
CA THR A 110 -4.01 -21.73 -9.41
C THR A 110 -3.51 -22.24 -10.76
N LEU A 111 -2.62 -23.24 -10.76
CA LEU A 111 -2.11 -23.87 -11.98
C LEU A 111 -3.26 -24.48 -12.79
N ARG A 112 -4.20 -25.17 -12.12
CA ARG A 112 -5.41 -25.69 -12.79
C ARG A 112 -6.18 -24.57 -13.49
N LYS A 113 -6.45 -23.44 -12.81
CA LYS A 113 -7.16 -22.30 -13.41
C LYS A 113 -6.40 -21.67 -14.59
N LEU A 114 -5.07 -21.57 -14.48
CA LEU A 114 -4.23 -21.05 -15.56
C LEU A 114 -4.21 -21.97 -16.79
N LEU A 115 -4.26 -23.29 -16.59
CA LEU A 115 -4.35 -24.26 -17.67
C LEU A 115 -5.73 -24.27 -18.34
N GLU A 116 -6.80 -24.10 -17.56
CA GLU A 116 -8.18 -24.02 -18.07
C GLU A 116 -8.43 -22.72 -18.85
N GLN A 117 -7.83 -21.60 -18.43
CA GLN A 117 -8.07 -20.27 -19.00
C GLN A 117 -6.76 -19.44 -19.17
N PRO A 118 -5.89 -19.83 -20.12
CA PRO A 118 -4.53 -19.28 -20.20
C PRO A 118 -4.45 -17.84 -20.75
N SER A 119 -5.31 -17.42 -21.67
CA SER A 119 -5.12 -16.19 -22.45
C SER A 119 -5.82 -14.94 -21.88
N GLU A 120 -7.05 -15.06 -21.39
CA GLU A 120 -7.87 -13.87 -21.06
C GLU A 120 -7.81 -13.46 -19.58
N HIS A 121 -7.53 -14.40 -18.66
CA HIS A 121 -7.70 -14.17 -17.22
C HIS A 121 -6.46 -14.46 -16.37
N TRP A 122 -5.28 -14.62 -16.99
CA TRP A 122 -4.05 -15.00 -16.27
C TRP A 122 -3.72 -14.00 -15.12
N LEU A 123 -3.83 -12.70 -15.37
CA LEU A 123 -3.55 -11.68 -14.36
C LEU A 123 -4.55 -11.74 -13.20
N HIS A 124 -5.84 -11.92 -13.51
CA HIS A 124 -6.88 -12.07 -12.48
C HIS A 124 -6.62 -13.33 -11.64
N ASN A 125 -6.25 -14.44 -12.26
CA ASN A 125 -5.92 -15.69 -11.58
C ASN A 125 -4.69 -15.54 -10.66
N LEU A 126 -3.68 -14.76 -11.05
CA LEU A 126 -2.53 -14.46 -10.19
C LEU A 126 -2.91 -13.55 -9.00
N ILE A 127 -3.73 -12.53 -9.23
CA ILE A 127 -4.24 -11.67 -8.14
C ILE A 127 -5.07 -12.51 -7.16
N ALA A 128 -5.93 -13.40 -7.68
CA ALA A 128 -6.73 -14.31 -6.88
C ALA A 128 -5.86 -15.29 -6.08
N HIS A 129 -4.77 -15.81 -6.65
CA HIS A 129 -3.81 -16.64 -5.93
C HIS A 129 -3.22 -15.91 -4.72
N CYS A 130 -2.79 -14.65 -4.90
CA CYS A 130 -2.27 -13.83 -3.81
C CYS A 130 -3.32 -13.57 -2.73
N ALA A 131 -4.54 -13.20 -3.13
CA ALA A 131 -5.65 -12.94 -2.21
C ALA A 131 -6.03 -14.19 -1.41
N ARG A 132 -6.10 -15.35 -2.07
CA ARG A 132 -6.43 -16.65 -1.43
C ARG A 132 -5.32 -17.12 -0.49
N SER A 133 -4.07 -16.97 -0.89
CA SER A 133 -2.92 -17.30 -0.03
C SER A 133 -2.87 -16.40 1.20
N ALA A 134 -3.09 -15.09 1.04
CA ALA A 134 -3.19 -14.16 2.16
C ALA A 134 -4.37 -14.49 3.07
N ALA A 135 -5.53 -14.82 2.49
CA ALA A 135 -6.72 -15.18 3.25
C ALA A 135 -6.55 -16.47 4.06
N LEU A 136 -5.90 -17.48 3.48
CA LEU A 136 -5.52 -18.70 4.19
C LEU A 136 -4.55 -18.41 5.34
N CYS A 137 -3.53 -17.58 5.13
CA CYS A 137 -2.58 -17.23 6.19
C CYS A 137 -3.21 -16.41 7.32
N ALA A 138 -4.17 -15.53 7.02
CA ALA A 138 -4.78 -14.64 8.00
C ALA A 138 -6.00 -15.26 8.72
N TRP A 139 -6.85 -16.00 8.00
CA TRP A 139 -8.13 -16.52 8.52
C TRP A 139 -8.26 -18.05 8.41
N GLY A 140 -7.25 -18.76 7.90
CA GLY A 140 -7.31 -20.22 7.71
C GLY A 140 -8.30 -20.67 6.62
N SER A 141 -8.90 -19.74 5.89
CA SER A 141 -9.93 -20.03 4.88
C SER A 141 -9.76 -19.13 3.66
N PRO A 142 -9.94 -19.65 2.43
CA PRO A 142 -9.84 -18.83 1.23
C PRO A 142 -11.11 -18.03 0.95
N LYS A 143 -12.19 -18.19 1.74
CA LYS A 143 -13.49 -17.53 1.52
C LYS A 143 -13.41 -16.00 1.54
N ALA A 144 -12.49 -15.43 2.33
CA ALA A 144 -12.30 -13.99 2.40
C ALA A 144 -11.60 -13.40 1.17
N ALA A 145 -11.07 -14.24 0.26
CA ALA A 145 -10.29 -13.77 -0.88
C ALA A 145 -11.12 -12.92 -1.85
N ASP A 146 -12.37 -13.28 -2.11
CA ASP A 146 -13.23 -12.53 -3.03
C ASP A 146 -13.48 -11.12 -2.50
N THR A 147 -13.78 -11.00 -1.20
CA THR A 147 -13.89 -9.71 -0.52
C THR A 147 -12.58 -8.91 -0.57
N LEU A 148 -11.41 -9.56 -0.41
CA LEU A 148 -10.13 -8.85 -0.52
C LEU A 148 -9.88 -8.31 -1.93
N ILE A 149 -10.27 -9.05 -2.97
CA ILE A 149 -10.09 -8.62 -4.37
C ILE A 149 -10.96 -7.39 -4.65
N GLU A 150 -12.17 -7.32 -4.08
CA GLU A 150 -13.08 -6.19 -4.24
C GLU A 150 -12.67 -4.96 -3.41
N VAL A 151 -12.28 -5.19 -2.16
CA VAL A 151 -12.06 -4.11 -1.17
C VAL A 151 -10.66 -3.49 -1.25
N ASN A 152 -9.64 -4.24 -1.66
CA ASN A 152 -8.25 -3.79 -1.58
C ASN A 152 -7.79 -2.80 -2.69
N PRO A 153 -8.28 -2.88 -3.95
CA PRO A 153 -7.81 -1.98 -5.01
C PRO A 153 -8.04 -0.48 -4.75
N PRO A 154 -9.20 0.00 -4.23
CA PRO A 154 -9.41 1.42 -3.99
C PRO A 154 -8.46 2.04 -2.94
N PRO A 155 -8.23 1.41 -1.76
CA PRO A 155 -7.17 1.80 -0.83
C PRO A 155 -5.78 1.83 -1.48
N LEU A 156 -5.39 0.76 -2.20
CA LEU A 156 -4.08 0.69 -2.85
C LEU A 156 -3.89 1.79 -3.90
N LYS A 157 -4.95 2.14 -4.65
CA LYS A 157 -4.93 3.25 -5.60
C LYS A 157 -4.74 4.59 -4.88
N THR A 158 -5.34 4.75 -3.71
CA THR A 158 -5.21 5.97 -2.91
C THR A 158 -3.79 6.18 -2.38
N LEU A 159 -3.09 5.09 -2.06
CA LEU A 159 -1.71 5.11 -1.59
C LEU A 159 -0.65 5.12 -2.70
N SER A 160 -1.06 4.77 -3.92
CA SER A 160 -0.15 4.70 -5.05
C SER A 160 0.43 6.08 -5.41
N PRO A 161 1.67 6.14 -5.92
CA PRO A 161 2.21 7.37 -6.52
C PRO A 161 1.36 7.94 -7.66
N GLY A 162 0.61 7.08 -8.37
CA GLY A 162 -0.38 7.48 -9.37
C GLY A 162 -1.79 7.67 -8.81
N GLY A 163 -1.90 7.82 -7.49
CA GLY A 163 -3.15 8.01 -6.76
C GLY A 163 -3.76 9.40 -6.92
N PRO A 164 -4.66 9.78 -6.00
CA PRO A 164 -5.35 11.07 -6.03
C PRO A 164 -4.39 12.26 -6.15
N LEU A 165 -4.76 13.24 -6.98
CA LEU A 165 -4.00 14.47 -7.17
C LEU A 165 -3.66 15.21 -5.87
N PRO A 166 -4.50 15.25 -4.82
CA PRO A 166 -4.15 15.91 -3.56
C PRO A 166 -2.89 15.34 -2.87
N ASN A 167 -2.51 14.09 -3.13
CA ASN A 167 -1.25 13.53 -2.60
C ASN A 167 0.00 14.10 -3.30
N GLN A 168 -0.16 14.58 -4.54
CA GLN A 168 0.91 15.21 -5.30
C GLN A 168 0.90 16.74 -5.16
N MET A 169 -0.31 17.32 -5.18
CA MET A 169 -0.61 18.74 -5.10
C MET A 169 -1.39 19.01 -3.80
N THR A 170 -0.66 19.14 -2.69
CA THR A 170 -1.24 19.24 -1.34
C THR A 170 -2.17 20.44 -1.15
N PHE A 171 -2.01 21.51 -1.95
CA PHE A 171 -2.91 22.66 -1.92
C PHE A 171 -4.36 22.31 -2.33
N LEU A 172 -4.57 21.27 -3.13
CA LEU A 172 -5.92 20.81 -3.53
C LEU A 172 -6.69 20.22 -2.36
N ASP A 173 -6.01 19.77 -1.30
CA ASP A 173 -6.70 19.31 -0.10
C ASP A 173 -7.44 20.44 0.64
N ARG A 174 -7.08 21.71 0.41
CA ARG A 174 -7.78 22.85 1.01
C ARG A 174 -9.14 23.12 0.37
N LEU A 175 -9.50 22.40 -0.70
CA LEU A 175 -10.81 22.54 -1.34
C LEU A 175 -11.94 22.10 -0.40
N PRO A 176 -13.07 22.83 -0.37
CA PRO A 176 -14.24 22.45 0.42
C PRO A 176 -14.83 21.13 -0.10
N PHE A 177 -15.52 20.39 0.77
CA PHE A 177 -16.06 19.05 0.47
C PHE A 177 -16.87 19.01 -0.84
N LEU A 178 -17.71 20.02 -1.09
CA LEU A 178 -18.56 20.10 -2.28
C LEU A 178 -17.78 20.17 -3.59
N MET A 179 -16.57 20.76 -3.58
CA MET A 179 -15.72 20.91 -4.77
C MET A 179 -14.63 19.84 -4.87
N SER A 180 -14.43 19.03 -3.82
CA SER A 180 -13.37 18.04 -3.76
C SER A 180 -13.91 16.64 -4.08
N PRO A 181 -13.76 16.14 -5.32
CA PRO A 181 -14.23 14.81 -5.68
C PRO A 181 -13.53 13.71 -4.88
N TRP A 182 -12.29 13.96 -4.45
CA TRP A 182 -11.51 13.00 -3.65
C TRP A 182 -12.04 12.85 -2.22
N LYS A 183 -12.43 13.96 -1.58
CA LYS A 183 -13.05 13.91 -0.25
C LYS A 183 -14.40 13.22 -0.29
N GLN A 184 -15.20 13.46 -1.33
CA GLN A 184 -16.49 12.78 -1.51
C GLN A 184 -16.31 11.28 -1.75
N ALA A 185 -15.35 10.88 -2.59
CA ALA A 185 -15.06 9.48 -2.86
C ALA A 185 -14.58 8.74 -1.60
N GLU A 186 -13.73 9.38 -0.79
CA GLU A 186 -13.23 8.78 0.45
C GLU A 186 -14.30 8.66 1.53
N ALA A 187 -15.18 9.65 1.65
CA ALA A 187 -16.34 9.59 2.54
C ALA A 187 -17.28 8.44 2.16
N LYS A 188 -17.61 8.33 0.86
CA LYS A 188 -18.44 7.22 0.34
C LYS A 188 -17.79 5.85 0.60
N ARG A 189 -16.49 5.71 0.34
CA ARG A 189 -15.74 4.48 0.64
C ARG A 189 -15.78 4.14 2.13
N SER A 190 -15.58 5.14 2.99
CA SER A 190 -15.65 4.95 4.44
C SER A 190 -17.03 4.40 4.82
N GLU A 191 -18.11 5.00 4.34
CA GLU A 191 -19.49 4.52 4.56
C GLU A 191 -19.71 3.07 4.10
N GLU A 192 -19.20 2.70 2.92
CA GLU A 192 -19.32 1.34 2.36
C GLU A 192 -18.50 0.29 3.13
N LEU A 193 -17.34 0.65 3.68
CA LEU A 193 -16.46 -0.26 4.42
C LEU A 193 -16.86 -0.44 5.89
N LEU A 194 -17.52 0.55 6.48
CA LEU A 194 -18.00 0.49 7.87
C LEU A 194 -18.82 -0.77 8.21
N PRO A 195 -19.74 -1.27 7.37
CA PRO A 195 -20.46 -2.52 7.65
C PRO A 195 -19.62 -3.79 7.44
N MET A 196 -18.51 -3.72 6.70
CA MET A 196 -17.67 -4.89 6.38
C MET A 196 -16.56 -5.15 7.41
N LEU A 197 -16.19 -4.14 8.20
CA LEU A 197 -15.14 -4.26 9.20
C LEU A 197 -15.71 -4.82 10.52
N PRO A 198 -15.20 -5.98 11.01
CA PRO A 198 -15.75 -6.64 12.20
C PRO A 198 -15.49 -5.90 13.53
N PHE A 199 -14.84 -4.72 13.51
CA PHE A 199 -14.23 -4.09 14.69
C PHE A 199 -14.99 -2.87 15.25
N ARG A 200 -16.16 -2.46 14.72
CA ARG A 200 -16.93 -1.30 15.24
C ARG A 200 -17.91 -1.61 16.39
N LYS A 201 -17.83 -2.77 17.04
CA LYS A 201 -18.48 -2.95 18.36
C LYS A 201 -17.71 -2.30 19.51
N LEU A 202 -16.64 -1.56 19.22
CA LEU A 202 -16.06 -0.61 20.16
C LEU A 202 -16.69 0.75 19.85
N GLY A 203 -17.48 1.24 20.82
CA GLY A 203 -18.29 2.44 20.71
C GLY A 203 -17.47 3.71 20.42
N PRO A 204 -18.14 4.88 20.32
CA PRO A 204 -17.44 6.13 20.06
C PRO A 204 -16.41 6.37 21.16
N THR A 205 -15.12 6.35 20.81
CA THR A 205 -14.08 6.86 21.71
C THR A 205 -14.19 8.39 21.78
N PRO A 206 -13.99 8.97 22.97
CA PRO A 206 -14.21 10.39 23.29
C PRO A 206 -13.32 11.35 22.49
#